data_AF-A0A2D3BHP4-F1
#
_entry.id   AF-A0A2D3BHP4-F1
#
_cell.length_a   1.000
_cell.length_b   1.000
_cell.length_c   1.000
_cell.angle_alpha   90.00
_cell.angle_beta   90.00
_cell.angle_gamma   90.00
#
_symmetry.space_group_name_H-M   'P 1'
#
loop_
_entity.id
_entity.type
_entity.pdbx_description
1 polymer ?
#
loop_
_entity_poly.entity_id
_entity_poly.type
_entity_poly.pdbx_seq_one_letter_code
_entity_poly.pdbx_strand_id
1 'polypeptide(L)'
;DMDKRCQDRLRDCASSQKDQINDILPFIRNTSSILVHGSGNLLALTIACSIQEHEGVRFYICEGRPARKGYPHGSGEQLLEKVLATPEGMRLKDKLHKYCTIVPDSGVSSVMNSVDFVIMGAYCVTEHGGLVHSTGSLQIAIVAAFRNVPCYVLCETL
;
A
#
# COMPACT_ATOMS: atom_id res chain seq x y z
N ASP A 1 -14.18 -30.55 -15.33
CA ASP A 1 -14.59 -29.31 -16.01
C ASP A 1 -13.62 -28.20 -15.66
N MET A 2 -12.92 -27.66 -16.65
CA MET A 2 -11.81 -26.70 -16.46
C MET A 2 -12.33 -25.32 -16.06
N ASP A 3 -13.49 -24.93 -16.59
CA ASP A 3 -14.10 -23.62 -16.36
C ASP A 3 -14.50 -23.45 -14.89
N LYS A 4 -15.04 -24.50 -14.27
CA LYS A 4 -15.37 -24.50 -12.85
C LYS A 4 -14.13 -24.25 -11.97
N ARG A 5 -13.00 -24.92 -12.25
CA ARG A 5 -11.76 -24.73 -11.49
C ARG A 5 -11.21 -23.31 -11.62
N CYS A 6 -11.30 -22.71 -12.81
CA CYS A 6 -10.90 -21.31 -13.03
C CYS A 6 -11.80 -20.34 -12.25
N GLN A 7 -13.12 -20.56 -12.25
CA GLN A 7 -14.06 -19.74 -11.49
C GLN A 7 -13.84 -19.86 -9.98
N ASP A 8 -13.53 -21.06 -9.48
CA ASP A 8 -13.20 -21.28 -8.07
C ASP A 8 -11.94 -20.51 -7.68
N ARG A 9 -10.86 -20.63 -8.47
CA ARG A 9 -9.62 -19.86 -8.27
C ARG A 9 -9.85 -18.34 -8.24
N LEU A 10 -10.66 -17.81 -9.16
CA LEU A 10 -10.98 -16.37 -9.17
C LEU A 10 -11.74 -15.93 -7.92
N ARG A 11 -12.62 -16.78 -7.38
CA ARG A 11 -13.32 -16.52 -6.11
C ARG A 11 -12.35 -16.52 -4.94
N ASP A 12 -11.43 -17.48 -4.89
CA ASP A 12 -10.43 -17.59 -3.83
C ASP A 12 -9.49 -16.36 -3.80
N CYS A 13 -9.06 -15.89 -4.97
CA CYS A 13 -8.26 -14.66 -5.09
C CYS A 13 -9.03 -13.43 -4.57
N ALA A 14 -10.34 -13.35 -4.85
CA ALA A 14 -11.18 -12.25 -4.38
C ALA A 14 -11.39 -12.27 -2.86
N SER A 15 -11.45 -13.45 -2.23
CA SER A 15 -11.49 -13.56 -0.76
C SER A 15 -10.16 -13.15 -0.11
N SER A 16 -9.02 -13.52 -0.71
CA SER A 16 -7.69 -13.24 -0.16
C SER A 16 -7.45 -11.74 0.11
N GLN A 17 -7.98 -10.86 -0.75
CA GLN A 17 -7.93 -9.41 -0.53
C GLN A 17 -8.65 -9.00 0.76
N LYS A 18 -9.86 -9.52 0.98
CA LYS A 18 -10.66 -9.18 2.17
C LYS A 18 -9.99 -9.69 3.44
N ASP A 19 -9.44 -10.89 3.38
CA ASP A 19 -8.74 -11.49 4.52
C ASP A 19 -7.54 -10.64 4.93
N GLN A 20 -6.70 -10.21 3.97
CA GLN A 20 -5.56 -9.33 4.26
C GLN A 20 -5.97 -7.96 4.80
N ILE A 21 -7.08 -7.40 4.33
CA ILE A 21 -7.64 -6.16 4.89
C ILE A 21 -8.08 -6.36 6.34
N ASN A 22 -8.79 -7.46 6.62
CA ASN A 22 -9.26 -7.79 7.97
C ASN A 22 -8.10 -8.04 8.93
N ASP A 23 -6.98 -8.56 8.44
CA ASP A 23 -5.77 -8.80 9.23
C ASP A 23 -4.99 -7.50 9.51
N ILE A 24 -4.88 -6.60 8.53
CA ILE A 24 -4.08 -5.36 8.67
C ILE A 24 -4.83 -4.24 9.40
N LEU A 25 -6.16 -4.12 9.25
CA LEU A 25 -6.91 -3.01 9.84
C LEU A 25 -6.77 -2.94 11.37
N PRO A 26 -6.87 -4.04 12.15
CA PRO A 26 -6.67 -4.00 13.60
C PRO A 26 -5.25 -3.59 14.02
N PHE A 27 -4.26 -3.77 13.13
CA PHE A 27 -2.88 -3.37 13.37
C PHE A 27 -2.69 -1.85 13.24
N ILE A 28 -3.52 -1.20 12.41
CA ILE A 28 -3.49 0.25 12.21
C ILE A 28 -4.21 0.92 13.39
N ARG A 29 -3.48 1.76 14.12
CA ARG A 29 -4.03 2.57 15.22
C ARG A 29 -4.55 3.90 14.71
N ASN A 30 -5.43 4.52 15.52
CA ASN A 30 -6.08 5.79 15.15
C ASN A 30 -5.10 6.89 14.70
N THR A 31 -3.90 6.98 15.28
CA THR A 31 -2.92 8.04 14.97
C THR A 31 -1.68 7.51 14.25
N SER A 32 -1.78 6.35 13.58
CA SER A 32 -0.61 5.75 12.92
C SER A 32 -0.11 6.65 11.80
N SER A 33 1.19 6.84 11.72
CA SER A 33 1.89 7.48 10.60
C SER A 33 2.59 6.40 9.78
N ILE A 34 2.17 6.23 8.53
CA ILE A 34 2.53 5.04 7.73
C ILE A 34 3.21 5.50 6.43
N LEU A 35 4.40 4.97 6.14
CA LEU A 35 5.03 5.15 4.83
C LEU A 35 4.51 4.08 3.86
N VAL A 36 4.14 4.48 2.65
CA VAL A 36 3.58 3.59 1.62
C VAL A 36 4.38 3.65 0.33
N HIS A 37 4.63 2.48 -0.27
CA HIS A 37 5.27 2.36 -1.58
C HIS A 37 4.52 1.36 -2.48
N GLY A 38 4.34 1.75 -3.76
CA GLY A 38 3.61 0.98 -4.77
C GLY A 38 2.21 1.55 -5.07
N SER A 39 1.46 0.87 -5.95
CA SER A 39 0.13 1.30 -6.42
C SER A 39 -0.88 0.16 -6.58
N GLY A 40 -0.73 -0.90 -5.78
CA GLY A 40 -1.60 -2.08 -5.80
C GLY A 40 -3.03 -1.76 -5.32
N ASN A 41 -4.00 -2.56 -5.76
CA ASN A 41 -5.41 -2.38 -5.36
C ASN A 41 -5.61 -2.70 -3.86
N LEU A 42 -4.90 -3.71 -3.34
CA LEU A 42 -4.92 -4.04 -1.92
C LEU A 42 -4.40 -2.89 -1.03
N LEU A 43 -3.35 -2.18 -1.47
CA LEU A 43 -2.88 -0.96 -0.80
C LEU A 43 -3.94 0.14 -0.84
N ALA A 44 -4.58 0.34 -1.99
CA ALA A 44 -5.61 1.36 -2.15
C ALA A 44 -6.80 1.10 -1.21
N LEU A 45 -7.26 -0.15 -1.13
CA LEU A 45 -8.33 -0.56 -0.23
C LEU A 45 -7.91 -0.42 1.24
N THR A 46 -6.67 -0.80 1.59
CA THR A 46 -6.12 -0.62 2.95
C THR A 46 -6.18 0.84 3.37
N ILE A 47 -5.71 1.76 2.53
CA ILE A 47 -5.73 3.20 2.81
C ILE A 47 -7.17 3.69 2.98
N ALA A 48 -8.07 3.31 2.05
CA ALA A 48 -9.47 3.76 2.09
C ALA A 48 -10.18 3.32 3.38
N CYS A 49 -10.10 2.02 3.72
CA CYS A 49 -10.70 1.48 4.93
C CYS A 49 -10.07 2.09 6.19
N SER A 50 -8.74 2.24 6.23
CA SER A 50 -8.04 2.82 7.39
C SER A 50 -8.50 4.25 7.67
N ILE A 51 -8.67 5.07 6.64
CA ILE A 51 -9.14 6.46 6.81
C ILE A 51 -10.58 6.52 7.31
N GLN A 52 -11.43 5.54 6.96
CA GLN A 52 -12.80 5.47 7.45
C GLN A 52 -12.86 5.10 8.94
N GLU A 53 -12.00 4.19 9.38
CA GLU A 53 -11.95 3.70 10.77
C GLU A 53 -11.13 4.63 11.70
N HIS A 54 -10.19 5.40 11.15
CA HIS A 54 -9.19 6.13 11.92
C HIS A 54 -9.01 7.57 11.43
N GLU A 55 -9.62 8.53 12.12
CA GLU A 55 -9.54 9.96 11.74
C GLU A 55 -8.13 10.57 11.92
N GLY A 56 -7.30 9.98 12.79
CA GLY A 56 -5.95 10.45 13.06
C GLY A 56 -4.87 9.86 12.15
N VAL A 57 -5.20 8.88 11.29
CA VAL A 57 -4.18 8.14 10.53
C VAL A 57 -3.56 9.03 9.46
N ARG A 58 -2.26 8.88 9.22
CA ARG A 58 -1.53 9.64 8.19
C ARG A 58 -0.71 8.71 7.32
N PHE A 59 -0.72 8.95 6.03
CA PHE A 59 -0.01 8.20 5.02
C PHE A 59 0.98 9.09 4.30
N TYR A 60 2.25 8.70 4.32
CA TYR A 60 3.32 9.26 3.51
C TYR A 60 3.51 8.35 2.30
N ILE A 61 3.16 8.80 1.11
CA ILE A 61 3.15 7.97 -0.09
C ILE A 61 4.35 8.35 -0.95
N CYS A 62 5.22 7.38 -1.25
CA CYS A 62 6.33 7.60 -2.16
C CYS A 62 5.82 7.96 -3.56
N GLU A 63 6.37 9.00 -4.19
CA GLU A 63 5.97 9.41 -5.56
C GLU A 63 6.14 8.26 -6.57
N GLY A 64 7.16 7.41 -6.38
CA GLY A 64 7.38 6.19 -7.15
C GLY A 64 7.71 6.47 -8.62
N ARG A 65 8.81 7.19 -8.84
CA ARG A 65 9.39 7.45 -10.17
C ARG A 65 10.24 6.26 -10.63
N PRO A 66 10.49 6.10 -11.95
CA PRO A 66 10.03 6.95 -13.05
C PRO A 66 8.56 6.76 -13.41
N ALA A 67 7.98 7.80 -13.99
CA ALA A 67 6.68 7.72 -14.65
C ALA A 67 6.69 6.66 -15.77
N ARG A 68 5.57 5.97 -15.95
CA ARG A 68 5.38 4.99 -17.03
C ARG A 68 4.11 5.34 -17.80
N LYS A 69 3.95 4.77 -19.00
CA LYS A 69 2.75 5.00 -19.84
C LYS A 69 1.42 4.74 -19.08
N GLY A 70 1.41 3.77 -18.15
CA GLY A 70 0.24 3.47 -17.33
C GLY A 70 0.03 4.38 -16.12
N TYR A 71 1.04 5.15 -15.70
CA TYR A 71 0.96 6.10 -14.58
C TYR A 71 1.97 7.24 -14.81
N PRO A 72 1.61 8.25 -15.63
CA PRO A 72 2.53 9.29 -16.09
C PRO A 72 3.04 10.22 -14.97
N HIS A 73 2.40 10.18 -13.80
CA HIS A 73 2.76 11.00 -12.66
C HIS A 73 3.48 10.23 -11.54
N GLY A 74 3.77 8.93 -11.75
CA GLY A 74 4.40 8.06 -10.75
C GLY A 74 3.40 7.14 -10.05
N SER A 75 3.90 6.11 -9.35
CA SER A 75 3.02 5.13 -8.71
C SER A 75 2.26 5.71 -7.51
N GLY A 76 2.80 6.73 -6.84
CA GLY A 76 2.15 7.36 -5.69
C GLY A 76 0.84 8.06 -6.06
N GLU A 77 0.84 8.87 -7.12
CA GLU A 77 -0.39 9.50 -7.62
C GLU A 77 -1.38 8.44 -8.13
N GLN A 78 -0.89 7.43 -8.85
CA GLN A 78 -1.73 6.32 -9.30
C GLN A 78 -2.40 5.58 -8.14
N LEU A 79 -1.71 5.41 -7.01
CA LEU A 79 -2.27 4.82 -5.81
C LEU A 79 -3.44 5.66 -5.28
N LEU A 80 -3.29 6.99 -5.22
CA LEU A 80 -4.34 7.90 -4.77
C LEU A 80 -5.57 7.88 -5.68
N GLU A 81 -5.37 7.83 -7.00
CA GLU A 81 -6.47 7.64 -7.95
C GLU A 81 -7.22 6.33 -7.70
N LYS A 82 -6.48 5.24 -7.44
CA LYS A 82 -7.07 3.94 -7.11
C LYS A 82 -7.81 3.95 -5.78
N VAL A 83 -7.29 4.66 -4.77
CA VAL A 83 -8.00 4.87 -3.50
C VAL A 83 -9.37 5.48 -3.79
N LEU A 84 -9.42 6.57 -4.56
CA LEU A 84 -10.69 7.24 -4.90
C LEU A 84 -11.62 6.41 -5.78
N ALA A 85 -11.08 5.44 -6.54
CA ALA A 85 -11.87 4.51 -7.34
C ALA A 85 -12.49 3.37 -6.53
N THR A 86 -12.04 3.14 -5.29
CA THR A 86 -12.69 2.16 -4.38
C THR A 86 -14.05 2.68 -3.87
N PRO A 87 -15.03 1.80 -3.61
CA PRO A 87 -16.29 2.18 -2.96
C PRO A 87 -16.09 2.92 -1.63
N GLU A 88 -15.09 2.52 -0.87
CA GLU A 88 -14.71 3.09 0.43
C GLU A 88 -14.07 4.47 0.25
N GLY A 89 -13.20 4.64 -0.74
CA GLY A 89 -12.48 5.88 -0.98
C GLY A 89 -13.30 6.97 -1.67
N MET A 90 -14.41 6.62 -2.35
CA MET A 90 -15.28 7.59 -3.01
C MET A 90 -15.78 8.70 -2.06
N ARG A 91 -16.02 8.36 -0.78
CA ARG A 91 -16.46 9.30 0.28
C ARG A 91 -15.33 10.18 0.82
N LEU A 92 -14.09 9.93 0.41
CA LEU A 92 -12.90 10.62 0.91
C LEU A 92 -12.41 11.73 -0.03
N LYS A 93 -13.02 11.89 -1.21
CA LYS A 93 -12.56 12.80 -2.28
C LYS A 93 -12.13 14.19 -1.79
N ASP A 94 -12.97 14.84 -1.00
CA ASP A 94 -12.74 16.22 -0.54
C ASP A 94 -11.78 16.32 0.67
N LYS A 95 -11.43 15.18 1.28
CA LYS A 95 -10.60 15.14 2.49
C LYS A 95 -9.35 14.28 2.38
N LEU A 96 -9.13 13.55 1.28
CA LEU A 96 -8.01 12.62 1.10
C LEU A 96 -6.65 13.29 1.34
N HIS A 97 -6.49 14.53 0.90
CA HIS A 97 -5.28 15.34 1.10
C HIS A 97 -4.94 15.60 2.57
N LYS A 98 -5.89 15.45 3.50
CA LYS A 98 -5.64 15.57 4.95
C LYS A 98 -4.99 14.32 5.55
N TYR A 99 -5.13 13.18 4.86
CA TYR A 99 -4.62 11.88 5.30
C TYR A 99 -3.38 11.46 4.53
N CYS A 100 -3.31 11.79 3.24
CA CYS A 100 -2.24 11.33 2.36
C CYS A 100 -1.35 12.48 1.89
N THR A 101 -0.04 12.33 2.07
CA THR A 101 0.99 13.25 1.61
C THR A 101 1.94 12.52 0.66
N ILE A 102 2.14 13.03 -0.55
CA ILE A 102 3.16 12.49 -1.47
C ILE A 102 4.54 12.97 -1.02
N VAL A 103 5.49 12.05 -0.96
CA VAL A 103 6.88 12.28 -0.57
C VAL A 103 7.79 11.92 -1.76
N PRO A 104 8.75 12.79 -2.14
CA PRO A 104 9.76 12.45 -3.14
C PRO A 104 10.51 11.18 -2.73
N ASP A 105 10.88 10.33 -3.68
CA ASP A 105 11.56 9.06 -3.35
C ASP A 105 12.90 9.31 -2.63
N SER A 106 13.55 10.44 -2.92
CA SER A 106 14.76 10.93 -2.23
C SER A 106 14.51 11.40 -0.79
N GLY A 107 13.27 11.74 -0.44
CA GLY A 107 12.84 12.23 0.86
C GLY A 107 12.46 11.13 1.87
N VAL A 108 12.45 9.86 1.46
CA VAL A 108 12.09 8.71 2.32
C VAL A 108 12.84 8.72 3.65
N SER A 109 14.15 8.95 3.63
CA SER A 109 14.97 8.94 4.87
C SER A 109 14.64 10.07 5.83
N SER A 110 14.15 11.20 5.30
CA SER A 110 13.72 12.35 6.10
C SER A 110 12.43 12.04 6.87
N VAL A 111 11.47 11.37 6.23
CA VAL A 111 10.18 11.02 6.85
C VAL A 111 10.24 9.75 7.70
N MET A 112 11.25 8.90 7.53
CA MET A 112 11.35 7.61 8.22
C MET A 112 11.30 7.71 9.75
N ASN A 113 11.82 8.79 10.35
CA ASN A 113 11.76 8.99 11.80
C ASN A 113 10.37 9.32 12.33
N SER A 114 9.46 9.73 11.44
CA SER A 114 8.11 10.18 11.79
C SER A 114 7.04 9.14 11.50
N VAL A 115 7.42 7.97 10.97
CA VAL A 115 6.48 6.88 10.66
C VAL A 115 6.64 5.74 11.65
N ASP A 116 5.51 5.15 12.03
CA ASP A 116 5.45 4.01 12.93
C ASP A 116 5.86 2.72 12.23
N PHE A 117 5.52 2.61 10.93
CA PHE A 117 5.86 1.45 10.09
C PHE A 117 5.72 1.78 8.60
N VAL A 118 6.29 0.90 7.77
CA VAL A 118 6.15 0.93 6.32
C VAL A 118 5.15 -0.14 5.88
N ILE A 119 4.27 0.18 4.94
CA ILE A 119 3.50 -0.79 4.16
C ILE A 119 3.93 -0.71 2.69
N MET A 120 4.18 -1.85 2.07
CA MET A 120 4.39 -1.94 0.63
C MET A 120 3.59 -3.07 0.01
N GLY A 121 3.32 -2.96 -1.28
CA GLY A 121 2.81 -4.09 -2.07
C GLY A 121 3.94 -5.03 -2.45
N ALA A 122 3.58 -6.14 -3.10
CA ALA A 122 4.53 -7.03 -3.75
C ALA A 122 4.03 -7.43 -5.14
N TYR A 123 4.94 -7.71 -6.06
CA TYR A 123 4.58 -8.48 -7.26
C TYR A 123 4.70 -9.98 -7.01
N CYS A 124 5.67 -10.37 -6.17
CA CYS A 124 5.92 -11.75 -5.81
C CYS A 124 6.67 -11.79 -4.49
N VAL A 125 6.37 -12.82 -3.68
CA VAL A 125 7.17 -13.24 -2.54
C VAL A 125 7.84 -14.56 -2.92
N THR A 126 9.15 -14.61 -2.83
CA THR A 126 9.92 -15.82 -3.15
C THR A 126 9.76 -16.86 -2.05
N GLU A 127 10.09 -18.11 -2.33
CA GLU A 127 10.04 -19.22 -1.38
C GLU A 127 10.88 -18.99 -0.11
N HIS A 128 11.91 -18.15 -0.18
CA HIS A 128 12.77 -17.77 0.94
C HIS A 128 12.30 -16.50 1.67
N GLY A 129 11.10 -15.99 1.34
CA GLY A 129 10.55 -14.76 1.90
C GLY A 129 11.12 -13.46 1.29
N GLY A 130 11.86 -13.56 0.18
CA GLY A 130 12.36 -12.39 -0.54
C GLY A 130 11.24 -11.67 -1.28
N LEU A 131 11.34 -10.34 -1.37
CA LEU A 131 10.33 -9.50 -2.01
C LEU A 131 10.75 -9.09 -3.42
N VAL A 132 9.89 -9.28 -4.41
CA VAL A 132 10.02 -8.67 -5.74
C VAL A 132 9.00 -7.54 -5.87
N HIS A 133 9.49 -6.31 -6.03
CA HIS A 133 8.65 -5.11 -6.15
C HIS A 133 9.30 -4.04 -7.06
N SER A 134 8.65 -2.88 -7.20
CA SER A 134 9.20 -1.76 -7.96
C SER A 134 10.52 -1.24 -7.38
N THR A 135 11.29 -0.59 -8.25
CA THR A 135 12.48 0.20 -7.88
C THR A 135 12.13 1.17 -6.74
N GLY A 136 13.01 1.28 -5.75
CA GLY A 136 12.73 2.03 -4.51
C GLY A 136 12.58 1.12 -3.30
N SER A 137 11.91 -0.04 -3.47
CA SER A 137 11.56 -0.96 -2.37
C SER A 137 12.75 -1.39 -1.51
N LEU A 138 13.86 -1.82 -2.13
CA LEU A 138 15.07 -2.20 -1.39
C LEU A 138 15.68 -1.03 -0.62
N GLN A 139 15.74 0.17 -1.23
CA GLN A 139 16.27 1.34 -0.53
C GLN A 139 15.41 1.71 0.68
N ILE A 140 14.08 1.69 0.51
CA ILE A 140 13.13 1.93 1.61
C ILE A 140 13.33 0.90 2.73
N ALA A 141 13.43 -0.38 2.39
CA ALA A 141 13.63 -1.46 3.37
C ALA A 141 14.95 -1.32 4.14
N ILE A 142 16.05 -0.96 3.46
CA ILE A 142 17.34 -0.70 4.11
C ILE A 142 17.24 0.47 5.08
N VAL A 143 16.61 1.57 4.67
CA VAL A 143 16.46 2.77 5.51
C VAL A 143 15.58 2.49 6.72
N ALA A 144 14.48 1.76 6.53
CA ALA A 144 13.58 1.34 7.60
C ALA A 144 14.30 0.43 8.60
N ALA A 145 15.02 -0.59 8.13
CA ALA A 145 15.82 -1.47 8.97
C ALA A 145 16.89 -0.70 9.76
N PHE A 146 17.60 0.24 9.12
CA PHE A 146 18.58 1.09 9.80
C PHE A 146 17.96 1.97 10.90
N ARG A 147 16.70 2.38 10.73
CA ARG A 147 15.95 3.20 11.70
C ARG A 147 15.10 2.38 12.68
N ASN A 148 15.17 1.05 12.62
CA ASN A 148 14.32 0.14 13.40
C ASN A 148 12.81 0.36 13.18
N VAL A 149 12.42 0.78 11.97
CA VAL A 149 11.03 0.91 11.55
C VAL A 149 10.59 -0.40 10.89
N PRO A 150 9.54 -1.07 11.39
CA PRO A 150 9.09 -2.33 10.81
C PRO A 150 8.49 -2.14 9.42
N CYS A 151 8.74 -3.10 8.53
CA CYS A 151 8.23 -3.14 7.16
C CYS A 151 7.23 -4.30 7.01
N TYR A 152 6.00 -3.96 6.61
CA TYR A 152 4.95 -4.92 6.28
C TYR A 152 4.68 -4.96 4.78
N VAL A 153 4.36 -6.15 4.29
CA VAL A 153 4.08 -6.39 2.88
C VAL A 153 2.67 -6.92 2.75
N LEU A 154 1.88 -6.30 1.89
CA LEU A 154 0.59 -6.80 1.47
C LEU A 154 0.76 -7.47 0.10
N CYS A 155 0.53 -8.77 0.04
CA CYS A 155 0.73 -9.58 -1.16
C CYS A 155 -0.41 -10.58 -1.31
N GLU A 156 -1.17 -10.46 -2.38
CA GLU A 156 -2.18 -11.43 -2.76
C GLU A 156 -1.53 -12.79 -3.05
N THR A 157 -2.15 -13.86 -2.54
CA THR A 157 -1.80 -15.23 -2.91
C THR A 157 -2.61 -15.64 -4.14
N LEU A 158 -1.92 -16.05 -5.21
CA LEU A 158 -2.52 -16.45 -6.50
C LEU A 158 -2.74 -17.96 -6.65
#